data_AF-A0A2K8L0B3-F1
#
_entry.id   AF-A0A2K8L0B3-F1
#
_cell.length_a   1.000
_cell.length_b   1.000
_cell.length_c   1.000
_cell.angle_alpha   90.00
_cell.angle_beta   90.00
_cell.angle_gamma   90.00
#
_symmetry.space_group_name_H-M   'P 1'
#
loop_
_entity.id
_entity.type
_entity.pdbx_description
1 polymer ?
#
loop_
_entity_poly.entity_id
_entity_poly.type
_entity_poly.pdbx_seq_one_letter_code
_entity_poly.pdbx_strand_id
1 'polypeptide(L)'
;MRLFFRLIVCLSLLTLSACEFDRHEMHEARQNISSTLKMHHLHMLINHALQMATQGADMNIQGVEHGPEMLVKASGLIERAMTGPEMARMHKIGAANKPLMKMTHDLADKASLLIEAMKKLSAKSQKKDAIRMLNHAVEVAATGSSLIMLGQQGMAGDIDAVMVNHGQMMLGEASGLLHDTTGGGEYRILVSDVVDMLIGIPDMPADSNEQAG
;
A
#
# COMPACT_ATOMS: atom_id res chain seq x y z
N MET A 1 49.98 -25.54 31.26
CA MET A 1 48.53 -25.75 31.50
C MET A 1 47.74 -24.46 31.75
N ARG A 2 48.10 -23.59 32.71
CA ARG A 2 47.31 -22.37 33.01
C ARG A 2 47.10 -21.40 31.83
N LEU A 3 48.11 -21.23 30.97
CA LEU A 3 48.02 -20.33 29.81
C LEU A 3 47.04 -20.87 28.74
N PHE A 4 47.09 -22.18 28.50
CA PHE A 4 46.24 -22.87 27.52
C PHE A 4 44.76 -22.82 27.93
N PHE A 5 44.48 -22.99 29.22
CA PHE A 5 43.12 -22.88 29.75
C PHE A 5 42.54 -21.46 29.60
N ARG A 6 43.34 -20.41 29.83
CA ARG A 6 42.91 -19.02 29.62
C ARG A 6 42.62 -18.70 28.16
N LEU A 7 43.41 -19.25 27.23
CA LEU A 7 43.21 -19.10 25.80
C LEU A 7 41.90 -19.77 25.33
N ILE A 8 41.60 -20.97 25.82
CA ILE A 8 40.35 -21.67 25.52
C ILE A 8 39.14 -20.87 26.03
N VAL A 9 39.21 -20.31 27.25
CA VAL A 9 38.12 -19.48 27.82
C VAL A 9 37.93 -18.18 27.05
N CYS A 10 39.00 -17.51 26.62
CA CYS A 10 38.87 -16.29 25.80
C CYS A 10 38.29 -16.60 24.43
N LEU A 11 38.70 -17.70 23.80
CA LEU A 11 38.19 -18.11 22.49
C LEU A 11 36.69 -18.45 22.58
N SER A 12 36.25 -19.16 23.62
CA SER A 12 34.84 -19.49 23.79
C SER A 12 33.98 -18.25 24.06
N LEU A 13 34.46 -17.29 24.85
CA LEU A 13 33.76 -16.01 25.07
C LEU A 13 33.66 -15.17 23.79
N LEU A 14 34.69 -15.16 22.94
CA LEU A 14 34.64 -14.49 21.63
C LEU A 14 33.65 -15.17 20.68
N THR A 15 33.58 -16.51 20.65
CA THR A 15 32.59 -17.23 19.83
C THR A 15 31.15 -17.01 20.33
N LEU A 16 30.94 -16.94 21.65
CA LEU A 16 29.62 -16.62 22.22
C LEU A 16 29.19 -15.20 21.88
N SER A 17 30.12 -14.23 21.95
CA SER A 17 29.85 -12.84 21.57
C SER A 17 29.56 -12.68 20.07
N ALA A 18 30.25 -13.43 19.20
CA ALA A 18 29.97 -13.43 17.76
C ALA A 18 28.57 -14.03 17.45
N CYS A 19 28.16 -15.08 18.18
CA CYS A 19 26.83 -15.67 18.04
C CYS A 19 25.69 -14.75 18.56
N GLU A 20 25.93 -13.91 19.56
CA GLU A 20 24.92 -12.95 20.04
C GLU A 20 24.72 -11.78 19.07
N PHE A 21 25.79 -11.33 18.41
CA PHE A 21 25.72 -10.28 17.40
C PHE A 21 24.89 -10.73 16.17
N ASP A 22 25.17 -11.92 15.66
CA ASP A 22 24.43 -12.52 14.53
C ASP A 22 22.92 -12.71 14.85
N ARG A 23 22.59 -13.13 16.07
CA ARG A 23 21.19 -13.25 16.50
C ARG A 23 20.46 -11.92 16.55
N HIS A 24 21.14 -10.83 16.94
CA HIS A 24 20.50 -9.52 16.99
C HIS A 24 20.19 -8.99 15.59
N GLU A 25 21.15 -9.07 14.67
CA GLU A 25 20.95 -8.68 13.27
C GLU A 25 19.87 -9.53 12.59
N MET A 26 19.87 -10.86 12.78
CA MET A 26 18.82 -11.73 12.26
C MET A 26 17.43 -11.39 12.84
N HIS A 27 17.35 -11.06 14.14
CA HIS A 27 16.09 -10.67 14.77
C HIS A 27 15.58 -9.33 14.22
N GLU A 28 16.47 -8.35 14.02
CA GLU A 28 16.12 -7.05 13.46
C GLU A 28 15.67 -7.17 11.99
N ALA A 29 16.40 -7.92 11.16
CA ALA A 29 16.04 -8.21 9.77
C ALA A 29 14.65 -8.88 9.69
N ARG A 30 14.40 -9.91 10.53
CA ARG A 30 13.11 -10.59 10.57
C ARG A 30 11.96 -9.68 11.02
N GLN A 31 12.22 -8.76 11.94
CA GLN A 31 11.21 -7.78 12.38
C GLN A 31 10.92 -6.75 11.29
N ASN A 32 11.94 -6.29 10.57
CA ASN A 32 11.79 -5.34 9.46
C ASN A 32 10.95 -5.94 8.32
N ILE A 33 11.29 -7.14 7.84
CA ILE A 33 10.50 -7.87 6.81
C ILE A 33 9.04 -8.06 7.28
N SER A 34 8.84 -8.43 8.54
CA SER A 34 7.50 -8.60 9.10
C SER A 34 6.70 -7.28 9.16
N SER A 35 7.36 -6.14 9.40
CA SER A 35 6.71 -4.84 9.42
C SER A 35 6.32 -4.37 8.01
N THR A 36 7.22 -4.54 7.05
CA THR A 36 7.02 -4.26 5.63
C THR A 36 5.83 -5.04 5.07
N LEU A 37 5.78 -6.35 5.31
CA LEU A 37 4.68 -7.19 4.82
C LEU A 37 3.32 -6.77 5.38
N LYS A 38 3.25 -6.36 6.66
CA LYS A 38 2.01 -5.89 7.27
C LYS A 38 1.55 -4.57 6.66
N MET A 39 2.48 -3.65 6.38
CA MET A 39 2.16 -2.42 5.66
C MET A 39 1.68 -2.72 4.24
N HIS A 40 2.28 -3.72 3.57
CA HIS A 40 1.80 -4.14 2.25
C HIS A 40 0.35 -4.60 2.29
N HIS A 41 -0.01 -5.45 3.25
CA HIS A 41 -1.38 -5.92 3.39
C HIS A 41 -2.37 -4.78 3.68
N LEU A 42 -1.96 -3.75 4.43
CA LEU A 42 -2.82 -2.58 4.65
C LEU A 42 -3.04 -1.78 3.37
N HIS A 43 -2.00 -1.51 2.60
CA HIS A 43 -2.15 -0.81 1.32
C HIS A 43 -3.01 -1.62 0.34
N MET A 44 -2.82 -2.94 0.26
CA MET A 44 -3.67 -3.82 -0.53
C MET A 44 -5.15 -3.72 -0.10
N LEU A 45 -5.42 -3.63 1.21
CA LEU A 45 -6.77 -3.45 1.73
C LEU A 45 -7.36 -2.08 1.38
N ILE A 46 -6.56 -1.01 1.45
CA ILE A 46 -6.97 0.35 1.05
C ILE A 46 -7.25 0.40 -0.45
N ASN A 47 -6.37 -0.18 -1.28
CA ASN A 47 -6.53 -0.29 -2.72
C ASN A 47 -7.80 -1.07 -3.07
N HIS A 48 -8.06 -2.17 -2.37
CA HIS A 48 -9.27 -2.95 -2.55
C HIS A 48 -10.54 -2.16 -2.18
N ALA A 49 -10.49 -1.39 -1.08
CA ALA A 49 -11.60 -0.52 -0.70
C ALA A 49 -11.86 0.57 -1.75
N LEU A 50 -10.81 1.15 -2.35
CA LEU A 50 -10.93 2.10 -3.45
C LEU A 50 -11.57 1.47 -4.70
N GLN A 51 -11.14 0.26 -5.11
CA GLN A 51 -11.76 -0.47 -6.22
C GLN A 51 -13.25 -0.76 -5.95
N MET A 52 -13.59 -1.17 -4.73
CA MET A 52 -14.99 -1.38 -4.33
C MET A 52 -15.78 -0.07 -4.39
N ALA A 53 -15.18 1.03 -3.98
CA ALA A 53 -15.81 2.34 -4.00
C ALA A 53 -16.03 2.86 -5.43
N THR A 54 -15.06 2.72 -6.33
CA THR A 54 -15.21 3.14 -7.73
C THR A 54 -16.32 2.35 -8.44
N GLN A 55 -16.39 1.04 -8.22
CA GLN A 55 -17.47 0.19 -8.72
C GLN A 55 -18.84 0.60 -8.13
N GLY A 56 -18.90 0.85 -6.81
CA GLY A 56 -20.11 1.32 -6.15
C GLY A 56 -20.57 2.70 -6.63
N ALA A 57 -19.62 3.60 -6.89
CA ALA A 57 -19.87 4.93 -7.44
C ALA A 57 -20.45 4.85 -8.86
N ASP A 58 -19.89 3.98 -9.70
CA ASP A 58 -20.37 3.71 -11.05
C ASP A 58 -21.79 3.14 -11.06
N MET A 59 -22.09 2.20 -10.16
CA MET A 59 -23.44 1.68 -9.95
C MET A 59 -24.40 2.78 -9.48
N ASN A 60 -23.97 3.63 -8.55
CA ASN A 60 -24.78 4.73 -8.00
C ASN A 60 -25.17 5.76 -9.07
N ILE A 61 -24.25 6.16 -9.96
CA ILE A 61 -24.57 7.10 -11.06
C ILE A 61 -25.42 6.46 -12.18
N GLN A 62 -25.50 5.13 -12.21
CA GLN A 62 -26.42 4.38 -13.06
C GLN A 62 -27.79 4.18 -12.39
N GLY A 63 -27.93 4.52 -11.11
CA GLY A 63 -29.17 4.31 -10.35
C GLY A 63 -29.37 2.87 -9.89
N VAL A 64 -28.29 2.08 -9.80
CA VAL A 64 -28.33 0.71 -9.29
C VAL A 64 -28.28 0.73 -7.76
N GLU A 65 -29.26 0.11 -7.11
CA GLU A 65 -29.46 0.13 -5.65
C GLU A 65 -28.27 -0.43 -4.86
N HIS A 66 -27.50 -1.35 -5.45
CA HIS A 66 -26.33 -1.94 -4.80
C HIS A 66 -25.13 -0.97 -4.65
N GLY A 67 -25.09 0.11 -5.45
CA GLY A 67 -23.96 1.05 -5.44
C GLY A 67 -23.71 1.70 -4.07
N PRO A 68 -24.73 2.30 -3.43
CA PRO A 68 -24.62 2.83 -2.07
C PRO A 68 -24.13 1.81 -1.02
N GLU A 69 -24.58 0.55 -1.09
CA GLU A 69 -24.14 -0.49 -0.16
C GLU A 69 -22.64 -0.78 -0.30
N MET A 70 -22.13 -0.83 -1.53
CA MET A 70 -20.69 -1.01 -1.79
C MET A 70 -19.86 0.16 -1.24
N LEU A 71 -20.34 1.40 -1.39
CA LEU A 71 -19.65 2.59 -0.85
C LEU A 71 -19.59 2.60 0.68
N VAL A 72 -20.63 2.12 1.35
CA VAL A 72 -20.63 1.93 2.82
C VAL A 72 -19.62 0.86 3.23
N LYS A 73 -19.60 -0.29 2.54
CA LYS A 73 -18.62 -1.36 2.80
C LYS A 73 -17.18 -0.90 2.59
N ALA A 74 -16.92 -0.18 1.50
CA ALA A 74 -15.60 0.40 1.21
C ALA A 74 -15.13 1.33 2.34
N SER A 75 -16.02 2.20 2.84
CA SER A 75 -15.71 3.07 4.00
C SER A 75 -15.35 2.25 5.23
N GLY A 76 -16.13 1.20 5.52
CA GLY A 76 -15.87 0.31 6.65
C GLY A 76 -14.54 -0.44 6.55
N LEU A 77 -14.09 -0.79 5.33
CA LEU A 77 -12.77 -1.40 5.13
C LEU A 77 -11.63 -0.42 5.44
N ILE A 78 -11.73 0.85 5.00
CA ILE A 78 -10.75 1.88 5.34
C ILE A 78 -10.73 2.11 6.86
N GLU A 79 -11.88 2.27 7.49
CA GLU A 79 -11.99 2.43 8.95
C GLU A 79 -11.35 1.24 9.69
N ARG A 80 -11.65 0.00 9.27
CA ARG A 80 -11.07 -1.22 9.86
C ARG A 80 -9.57 -1.30 9.67
N ALA A 81 -9.05 -0.86 8.54
CA ALA A 81 -7.61 -0.81 8.27
C ALA A 81 -6.90 0.16 9.22
N MET A 82 -7.49 1.33 9.48
CA MET A 82 -6.86 2.42 10.23
C MET A 82 -7.07 2.36 11.73
N THR A 83 -8.19 1.81 12.20
CA THR A 83 -8.53 1.73 13.63
C THR A 83 -8.32 0.33 14.22
N GLY A 84 -7.95 -0.63 13.37
CA GLY A 84 -7.81 -2.03 13.72
C GLY A 84 -6.68 -2.36 14.70
N PRO A 85 -6.75 -3.54 15.35
CA PRO A 85 -5.68 -4.01 16.24
C PRO A 85 -4.32 -4.15 15.52
N GLU A 86 -4.31 -4.43 14.21
CA GLU A 86 -3.09 -4.52 13.41
C GLU A 86 -2.38 -3.17 13.30
N MET A 87 -3.12 -2.09 12.98
CA MET A 87 -2.59 -0.72 12.94
C MET A 87 -2.11 -0.28 14.33
N ALA A 88 -2.92 -0.51 15.35
CA ALA A 88 -2.54 -0.20 16.74
C ALA A 88 -1.25 -0.92 17.16
N ARG A 89 -1.06 -2.18 16.74
CA ARG A 89 0.19 -2.91 16.99
C ARG A 89 1.37 -2.31 16.23
N MET A 90 1.19 -1.87 14.98
CA MET A 90 2.26 -1.24 14.22
C MET A 90 2.71 0.09 14.82
N HIS A 91 1.79 0.87 15.37
CA HIS A 91 2.13 2.07 16.15
C HIS A 91 2.95 1.72 17.41
N LYS A 92 2.56 0.67 18.14
CA LYS A 92 3.26 0.24 19.38
C LYS A 92 4.69 -0.23 19.15
N ILE A 93 4.99 -0.88 18.02
CA ILE A 93 6.33 -1.40 17.72
C ILE A 93 7.27 -0.34 17.12
N GLY A 94 6.91 0.96 17.21
CA GLY A 94 7.78 2.06 16.78
C GLY A 94 7.76 2.35 15.28
N ALA A 95 6.86 1.73 14.50
CA ALA A 95 6.72 2.04 13.08
C ALA A 95 5.97 3.36 12.82
N ALA A 96 5.42 4.01 13.85
CA ALA A 96 4.58 5.21 13.75
C ALA A 96 5.26 6.38 13.00
N ASN A 97 6.57 6.58 13.20
CA ASN A 97 7.31 7.70 12.64
C ASN A 97 7.97 7.37 11.29
N LYS A 98 7.78 6.17 10.74
CA LYS A 98 8.36 5.79 9.45
C LYS A 98 7.61 6.52 8.32
N PRO A 99 8.31 7.01 7.26
CA PRO A 99 7.67 7.69 6.14
C PRO A 99 6.51 6.91 5.51
N LEU A 100 6.67 5.58 5.37
CA LEU A 100 5.63 4.70 4.84
C LEU A 100 4.36 4.72 5.68
N MET A 101 4.48 4.72 7.01
CA MET A 101 3.32 4.78 7.90
C MET A 101 2.56 6.10 7.71
N LYS A 102 3.27 7.23 7.66
CA LYS A 102 2.65 8.52 7.39
C LYS A 102 1.90 8.49 6.05
N MET A 103 2.53 7.95 5.01
CA MET A 103 1.92 7.83 3.69
C MET A 103 0.66 6.95 3.70
N THR A 104 0.66 5.85 4.46
CA THR A 104 -0.53 5.00 4.64
C THR A 104 -1.68 5.77 5.28
N HIS A 105 -1.39 6.59 6.30
CA HIS A 105 -2.41 7.45 6.93
C HIS A 105 -2.91 8.50 5.94
N ASP A 106 -2.02 9.21 5.26
CA ASP A 106 -2.39 10.24 4.27
C ASP A 106 -3.25 9.64 3.13
N LEU A 107 -2.89 8.45 2.62
CA LEU A 107 -3.64 7.75 1.58
C LEU A 107 -5.02 7.34 2.10
N ALA A 108 -5.12 6.79 3.31
CA ALA A 108 -6.40 6.40 3.90
C ALA A 108 -7.34 7.60 4.14
N ASP A 109 -6.78 8.74 4.56
CA ASP A 109 -7.53 9.99 4.74
C ASP A 109 -8.08 10.50 3.40
N LYS A 110 -7.24 10.54 2.37
CA LYS A 110 -7.67 10.96 1.02
C LYS A 110 -8.66 9.98 0.40
N ALA A 111 -8.45 8.68 0.56
CA ALA A 111 -9.39 7.65 0.14
C ALA A 111 -10.76 7.84 0.82
N SER A 112 -10.77 8.12 2.12
CA SER A 112 -12.01 8.37 2.86
C SER A 112 -12.75 9.59 2.31
N LEU A 113 -12.05 10.70 2.06
CA LEU A 113 -12.64 11.90 1.47
C LEU A 113 -13.21 11.64 0.06
N LEU A 114 -12.48 10.87 -0.76
CA LEU A 114 -12.94 10.49 -2.09
C LEU A 114 -14.20 9.61 -2.03
N ILE A 115 -14.25 8.63 -1.12
CA ILE A 115 -15.42 7.77 -0.93
C ILE A 115 -16.64 8.59 -0.48
N GLU A 116 -16.45 9.57 0.41
CA GLU A 116 -17.53 10.49 0.80
C GLU A 116 -18.02 11.36 -0.36
N ALA A 117 -17.14 11.73 -1.29
CA ALA A 117 -17.55 12.40 -2.52
C ALA A 117 -18.31 11.44 -3.46
N MET A 118 -17.87 10.19 -3.58
CA MET A 118 -18.55 9.14 -4.36
C MET A 118 -19.98 8.87 -3.88
N LYS A 119 -20.23 8.89 -2.57
CA LYS A 119 -21.57 8.75 -1.97
C LYS A 119 -22.54 9.87 -2.37
N LYS A 120 -22.02 11.06 -2.68
CA LYS A 120 -22.81 12.23 -3.08
C LYS A 120 -23.10 12.26 -4.59
N LEU A 121 -22.48 11.36 -5.36
CA LEU A 121 -22.77 11.24 -6.79
C LEU A 121 -24.22 10.79 -6.99
N SER A 122 -24.81 11.23 -8.08
CA SER A 122 -26.23 10.99 -8.37
C SER A 122 -26.43 10.57 -9.82
N ALA A 123 -27.42 9.71 -10.04
CA ALA A 123 -27.91 9.36 -11.36
C ALA A 123 -28.43 10.55 -12.18
N LYS A 124 -28.63 11.73 -11.56
CA LYS A 124 -29.00 12.98 -12.26
C LYS A 124 -27.79 13.82 -12.70
N SER A 125 -26.57 13.39 -12.41
CA SER A 125 -25.36 14.10 -12.82
C SER A 125 -25.30 14.22 -14.35
N GLN A 126 -24.98 15.42 -14.84
CA GLN A 126 -24.73 15.67 -16.27
C GLN A 126 -23.31 15.26 -16.71
N LYS A 127 -22.45 14.87 -15.76
CA LYS A 127 -21.03 14.58 -16.00
C LYS A 127 -20.68 13.10 -15.81
N LYS A 128 -21.61 12.19 -16.13
CA LYS A 128 -21.44 10.75 -15.86
C LYS A 128 -20.19 10.17 -16.51
N ASP A 129 -19.94 10.49 -17.78
CA ASP A 129 -18.80 9.94 -18.51
C ASP A 129 -17.47 10.38 -17.90
N ALA A 130 -17.35 11.67 -17.57
CA ALA A 130 -16.18 12.19 -16.87
C ALA A 130 -16.01 11.53 -15.49
N ILE A 131 -17.08 11.32 -14.74
CA ILE A 131 -17.02 10.62 -13.44
C ILE A 131 -16.55 9.17 -13.61
N ARG A 132 -17.06 8.44 -14.62
CA ARG A 132 -16.65 7.06 -14.91
C ARG A 132 -15.17 6.97 -15.28
N MET A 133 -14.69 7.89 -16.11
CA MET A 133 -13.27 7.93 -16.47
C MET A 133 -12.38 8.21 -15.25
N LEU A 134 -12.80 9.12 -14.36
CA LEU A 134 -12.09 9.39 -13.11
C LEU A 134 -12.12 8.18 -12.16
N ASN A 135 -13.26 7.49 -12.04
CA ASN A 135 -13.38 6.25 -11.27
C ASN A 135 -12.45 5.17 -11.83
N HIS A 136 -12.39 5.05 -13.16
CA HIS A 136 -11.51 4.11 -13.83
C HIS A 136 -10.03 4.42 -13.57
N ALA A 137 -9.63 5.69 -13.58
CA ALA A 137 -8.26 6.08 -13.24
C ALA A 137 -7.86 5.61 -11.84
N VAL A 138 -8.75 5.74 -10.84
CA VAL A 138 -8.51 5.25 -9.47
C VAL A 138 -8.42 3.73 -9.43
N GLU A 139 -9.29 3.01 -10.13
CA GLU A 139 -9.27 1.54 -10.19
C GLU A 139 -7.97 1.01 -10.83
N VAL A 140 -7.55 1.62 -11.95
CA VAL A 140 -6.31 1.28 -12.64
C VAL A 140 -5.11 1.59 -11.74
N ALA A 141 -5.08 2.75 -11.08
CA ALA A 141 -3.99 3.11 -10.17
C ALA A 141 -3.89 2.17 -8.96
N ALA A 142 -5.03 1.84 -8.33
CA ALA A 142 -5.07 0.94 -7.18
C ALA A 142 -4.63 -0.49 -7.56
N THR A 143 -5.00 -0.94 -8.76
CA THR A 143 -4.55 -2.22 -9.30
C THR A 143 -3.06 -2.21 -9.60
N GLY A 144 -2.57 -1.17 -10.28
CA GLY A 144 -1.15 -1.03 -10.62
C GLY A 144 -0.25 -0.98 -9.39
N SER A 145 -0.62 -0.16 -8.40
CA SER A 145 0.03 -0.09 -7.08
C SER A 145 0.09 -1.47 -6.40
N SER A 146 -1.02 -2.21 -6.41
CA SER A 146 -1.09 -3.56 -5.84
C SER A 146 -0.16 -4.55 -6.54
N LEU A 147 -0.05 -4.49 -7.87
CA LEU A 147 0.85 -5.36 -8.63
C LEU A 147 2.32 -5.07 -8.35
N ILE A 148 2.70 -3.79 -8.26
CA ILE A 148 4.06 -3.39 -7.88
C ILE A 148 4.39 -3.92 -6.48
N MET A 149 3.49 -3.71 -5.52
CA MET A 149 3.70 -4.15 -4.13
C MET A 149 3.82 -5.66 -3.98
N LEU A 150 3.10 -6.44 -4.81
CA LEU A 150 3.21 -7.90 -4.85
C LEU A 150 4.52 -8.33 -5.52
N GLY A 151 4.88 -7.76 -6.68
CA GLY A 151 6.13 -8.09 -7.36
C GLY A 151 7.37 -7.72 -6.55
N GLN A 152 7.34 -6.61 -5.81
CA GLN A 152 8.43 -6.22 -4.90
C GLN A 152 8.67 -7.21 -3.74
N GLN A 153 7.81 -8.22 -3.55
CA GLN A 153 8.06 -9.28 -2.56
C GLN A 153 9.10 -10.30 -3.02
N GLY A 154 9.44 -10.37 -4.31
CA GLY A 154 10.51 -11.22 -4.83
C GLY A 154 10.26 -12.73 -4.67
N MET A 155 9.00 -13.17 -4.62
CA MET A 155 8.64 -14.57 -4.33
C MET A 155 8.60 -15.47 -5.57
N ALA A 156 8.51 -14.90 -6.78
CA ALA A 156 8.25 -15.61 -8.02
C ALA A 156 9.25 -15.30 -9.15
N GLY A 157 10.34 -14.58 -8.86
CA GLY A 157 11.44 -14.35 -9.80
C GLY A 157 11.01 -13.50 -11.01
N ASP A 158 11.12 -14.04 -12.22
CA ASP A 158 10.78 -13.29 -13.44
C ASP A 158 9.31 -12.81 -13.48
N ILE A 159 8.40 -13.53 -12.81
CA ILE A 159 6.99 -13.14 -12.71
C ILE A 159 6.86 -11.82 -11.93
N ASP A 160 7.67 -11.62 -10.89
CA ASP A 160 7.66 -10.40 -10.09
C ASP A 160 8.04 -9.17 -10.92
N ALA A 161 9.06 -9.32 -11.77
CA ALA A 161 9.49 -8.25 -12.69
C ALA A 161 8.38 -7.89 -13.69
N VAL A 162 7.65 -8.88 -14.21
CA VAL A 162 6.48 -8.65 -15.07
C VAL A 162 5.37 -7.93 -14.31
N MET A 163 5.10 -8.30 -13.06
CA MET A 163 4.09 -7.64 -12.22
C MET A 163 4.44 -6.18 -11.93
N VAL A 164 5.70 -5.89 -11.58
CA VAL A 164 6.17 -4.51 -11.35
C VAL A 164 6.03 -3.68 -12.63
N ASN A 165 6.49 -4.19 -13.78
CA ASN A 165 6.38 -3.49 -15.05
C ASN A 165 4.92 -3.24 -15.44
N HIS A 166 4.06 -4.27 -15.34
CA HIS A 166 2.64 -4.12 -15.63
C HIS A 166 1.98 -3.08 -14.71
N GLY A 167 2.29 -3.11 -13.42
CA GLY A 167 1.79 -2.13 -12.49
C GLY A 167 2.24 -0.70 -12.82
N GLN A 168 3.51 -0.50 -13.23
CA GLN A 168 4.01 0.80 -13.68
C GLN A 168 3.30 1.30 -14.94
N MET A 169 3.02 0.42 -15.91
CA MET A 169 2.22 0.77 -17.09
C MET A 169 0.81 1.22 -16.70
N MET A 170 0.14 0.52 -15.78
CA MET A 170 -1.18 0.90 -15.28
C MET A 170 -1.15 2.26 -14.56
N LEU A 171 -0.13 2.54 -13.75
CA LEU A 171 0.04 3.85 -13.12
C LEU A 171 0.18 4.98 -14.17
N GLY A 172 0.91 4.73 -15.26
CA GLY A 172 1.00 5.65 -16.39
C GLY A 172 -0.34 5.87 -17.10
N GLU A 173 -1.11 4.80 -17.33
CA GLU A 173 -2.46 4.88 -17.90
C GLU A 173 -3.41 5.68 -17.01
N ALA A 174 -3.41 5.44 -15.70
CA ALA A 174 -4.21 6.19 -14.74
C ALA A 174 -3.89 7.70 -14.78
N SER A 175 -2.60 8.06 -14.86
CA SER A 175 -2.16 9.45 -15.02
C SER A 175 -2.65 10.06 -16.34
N GLY A 176 -2.57 9.30 -17.44
CA GLY A 176 -3.12 9.72 -18.74
C GLY A 176 -4.62 9.99 -18.69
N LEU A 177 -5.40 9.11 -18.05
CA LEU A 177 -6.84 9.29 -17.88
C LEU A 177 -7.18 10.58 -17.09
N LEU A 178 -6.41 10.92 -16.06
CA LEU A 178 -6.59 12.19 -15.31
C LEU A 178 -6.33 13.43 -16.16
N HIS A 179 -5.33 13.36 -17.04
CA HIS A 179 -4.98 14.44 -17.95
C HIS A 179 -6.08 14.64 -19.00
N ASP A 180 -6.55 13.55 -19.60
CA ASP A 180 -7.47 13.59 -20.75
C ASP A 180 -8.93 13.82 -20.34
N THR A 181 -9.29 13.51 -19.10
CA THR A 181 -10.65 13.74 -18.61
C THR A 181 -10.87 15.19 -18.23
N THR A 182 -11.54 15.94 -19.12
CA THR A 182 -12.05 17.28 -18.79
C THR A 182 -13.36 17.19 -18.00
N GLY A 183 -13.42 17.82 -16.82
CA GLY A 183 -14.64 17.86 -16.01
C GLY A 183 -14.40 17.47 -14.54
N GLY A 184 -15.45 17.03 -13.85
CA GLY A 184 -15.35 16.54 -12.47
C GLY A 184 -15.25 17.62 -11.36
N GLY A 185 -14.69 18.81 -11.64
CA GLY A 185 -14.59 19.87 -10.63
C GLY A 185 -13.80 19.41 -9.39
N GLU A 186 -14.34 19.66 -8.19
CA GLU A 186 -13.74 19.20 -6.93
C GLU A 186 -13.52 17.68 -6.87
N TYR A 187 -14.38 16.90 -7.53
CA TYR A 187 -14.25 15.45 -7.59
C TYR A 187 -12.93 15.04 -8.27
N ARG A 188 -12.56 15.72 -9.36
CA ARG A 188 -11.31 15.46 -10.08
C ARG A 188 -10.09 15.74 -9.23
N ILE A 189 -10.14 16.75 -8.34
CA ILE A 189 -9.04 17.08 -7.44
C ILE A 189 -8.82 15.93 -6.44
N LEU A 190 -9.89 15.42 -5.83
CA LEU A 190 -9.80 14.28 -4.92
C LEU A 190 -9.28 13.00 -5.61
N VAL A 191 -9.72 12.77 -6.85
CA VAL A 191 -9.25 11.64 -7.66
C VAL A 191 -7.76 11.81 -7.99
N SER A 192 -7.31 13.02 -8.37
CA SER A 192 -5.89 13.31 -8.60
C SER A 192 -5.06 13.06 -7.35
N ASP A 193 -5.48 13.61 -6.20
CA ASP A 193 -4.76 13.42 -4.92
C ASP A 193 -4.55 11.94 -4.59
N VAL A 194 -5.58 11.10 -4.77
CA VAL A 194 -5.50 9.66 -4.49
C VAL A 194 -4.61 8.95 -5.51
N VAL A 195 -4.78 9.21 -6.80
CA VAL A 195 -3.97 8.59 -7.86
C VAL A 195 -2.50 8.98 -7.72
N ASP A 196 -2.19 10.25 -7.46
CA ASP A 196 -0.82 10.74 -7.26
C ASP A 196 -0.17 10.05 -6.05
N MET A 197 -0.92 9.83 -4.97
CA MET A 197 -0.44 9.05 -3.82
C MET A 197 -0.19 7.58 -4.17
N LEU A 198 -1.06 6.94 -4.97
CA LEU A 198 -0.89 5.55 -5.42
C LEU A 198 0.31 5.39 -6.36
N ILE A 199 0.60 6.40 -7.18
CA ILE A 199 1.79 6.46 -8.04
C ILE A 199 3.05 6.67 -7.21
N GLY A 200 2.96 7.57 -6.22
CA GLY A 200 4.09 8.00 -5.42
C GLY A 200 4.52 7.01 -4.32
N ILE A 201 3.83 5.88 -4.14
CA ILE A 201 4.22 4.89 -3.11
C ILE A 201 5.66 4.46 -3.42
N PRO A 202 6.64 4.82 -2.58
CA PRO A 202 8.04 4.65 -2.90
C PRO A 202 8.38 3.18 -3.08
N ASP A 203 9.24 2.89 -4.05
CA ASP A 203 9.87 1.58 -4.16
C ASP A 203 10.52 1.25 -2.83
N MET A 204 10.02 0.21 -2.18
CA MET A 204 10.64 -0.29 -0.97
C MET A 204 11.96 -0.93 -1.37
N PRO A 205 13.09 -0.59 -0.74
CA PRO A 205 14.34 -1.25 -1.07
C PRO A 205 14.14 -2.76 -0.88
N ALA A 206 14.25 -3.53 -1.95
CA ALA A 206 14.50 -4.94 -1.85
C ALA A 206 15.79 -5.06 -1.04
N ASP A 207 15.77 -5.79 0.08
CA ASP A 207 16.95 -5.97 0.93
C ASP A 207 18.12 -6.39 0.03
N SER A 208 19.04 -5.47 -0.26
CA SER A 208 20.14 -5.66 -1.22
C SER A 208 21.27 -6.53 -0.65
N ASN A 209 20.95 -7.41 0.30
CA ASN A 209 21.91 -8.26 0.98
C ASN A 209 22.24 -9.56 0.23
N GLU A 210 21.77 -9.75 -1.01
CA GLU A 210 22.11 -10.92 -1.83
C GLU A 210 23.21 -10.69 -2.89
N GLN A 211 23.97 -9.58 -2.83
CA GLN A 211 25.15 -9.38 -3.71
C GLN A 211 26.51 -9.40 -2.99
N ALA A 212 26.60 -10.07 -1.85
CA ALA A 212 27.88 -10.38 -1.20
C ALA A 212 27.95 -11.87 -0.82
N GLY A 213 28.19 -12.72 -1.83
CA GLY A 213 28.42 -14.16 -1.67
C GLY A 213 29.00 -14.78 -2.93
#